data_AF-L8HCL3-F1
#
_entry.id   AF-L8HCL3-F1
#
_cell.length_a   1.000
_cell.length_b   1.000
_cell.length_c   1.000
_cell.angle_alpha   90.00
_cell.angle_beta   90.00
_cell.angle_gamma   90.00
#
_symmetry.space_group_name_H-M   'P 1'
#
loop_
_entity.id
_entity.type
_entity.pdbx_description
1 polymer ?
#
loop_
_entity_poly.entity_id
_entity_poly.type
_entity_poly.pdbx_seq_one_letter_code
_entity_poly.pdbx_strand_id
1 'polypeptide(L)' 'MAQITDQQRADFYRKQEESVGQQLFQQMVQTTKNRCFKTCVTRPGAALSKDEQKCLINCVDRFFEARAIVMHSYNKVYQS' A
#
# COMPACT_ATOMS: atom_id res chain seq x y z
N MET A 1 -27.87 -25.40 -15.78
CA MET A 1 -27.18 -24.26 -15.10
C MET A 1 -26.31 -24.88 -14.01
N ALA A 2 -24.99 -24.66 -14.04
CA ALA A 2 -24.09 -25.26 -13.05
C ALA A 2 -24.44 -24.72 -11.65
N GLN A 3 -24.83 -25.61 -10.74
CA GLN A 3 -25.10 -25.25 -9.35
C GLN A 3 -23.76 -25.08 -8.63
N ILE A 4 -23.52 -23.88 -8.10
CA ILE A 4 -22.33 -23.59 -7.28
C ILE A 4 -22.47 -24.38 -5.98
N THR A 5 -21.56 -25.32 -5.74
CA THR A 5 -21.56 -26.12 -4.52
C THR A 5 -21.10 -25.29 -3.32
N ASP A 6 -21.49 -25.70 -2.11
CA ASP A 6 -21.09 -25.00 -0.88
C ASP A 6 -19.56 -24.90 -0.73
N GLN A 7 -18.85 -25.92 -1.19
CA GLN A 7 -17.39 -25.96 -1.23
C GLN A 7 -16.80 -24.95 -2.22
N GLN A 8 -17.38 -24.85 -3.43
CA GLN A 8 -16.95 -23.85 -4.42
C GLN A 8 -17.15 -22.41 -3.92
N ARG A 9 -18.23 -22.17 -3.17
CA ARG A 9 -18.48 -20.86 -2.55
C ARG A 9 -17.45 -20.52 -1.48
N ALA A 10 -17.08 -21.48 -0.62
CA ALA A 10 -16.03 -21.27 0.38
C ALA A 10 -14.66 -21.01 -0.26
N ASP A 11 -14.28 -21.78 -1.29
CA ASP A 11 -13.02 -21.60 -2.01
C ASP A 11 -12.96 -20.26 -2.75
N PHE A 12 -14.09 -19.82 -3.30
CA PHE A 12 -14.21 -18.51 -3.94
C PHE A 12 -13.96 -17.37 -2.94
N TYR A 13 -14.61 -17.41 -1.77
CA TYR A 13 -14.42 -16.38 -0.74
C TYR A 13 -12.97 -16.32 -0.23
N ARG A 14 -12.32 -17.47 0.01
CA ARG A 14 -10.91 -17.51 0.42
C ARG A 14 -9.99 -16.85 -0.61
N LYS A 15 -10.15 -17.21 -1.88
CA LYS A 15 -9.38 -16.59 -2.98
C LYS A 15 -9.66 -15.09 -3.11
N GLN A 16 -10.90 -14.67 -2.87
CA GLN A 16 -11.27 -13.27 -2.90
C GLN A 16 -10.54 -12.49 -1.81
N GLU A 17 -10.58 -12.94 -0.55
CA GLU A 17 -9.89 -12.28 0.57
C GLU A 17 -8.38 -12.13 0.32
N GLU A 18 -7.73 -13.21 -0.15
CA GLU A 18 -6.33 -13.20 -0.55
C GLU A 18 -6.06 -12.15 -1.66
N SER A 19 -6.89 -12.13 -2.71
CA SER A 19 -6.74 -11.20 -3.83
C SER A 19 -6.94 -9.74 -3.42
N VAL A 20 -7.88 -9.45 -2.51
CA VAL A 20 -8.14 -8.10 -2.01
C VAL A 20 -6.94 -7.61 -1.19
N GLY A 21 -6.40 -8.45 -0.29
CA GLY A 21 -5.21 -8.11 0.48
C GLY A 21 -4.02 -7.76 -0.42
N GLN A 22 -3.78 -8.57 -1.46
CA GLN A 22 -2.73 -8.32 -2.44
C GLN A 22 -2.96 -7.00 -3.20
N GLN A 23 -4.17 -6.75 -3.68
CA GLN A 23 -4.50 -5.53 -4.42
C GLN A 23 -4.28 -4.26 -3.57
N LEU A 24 -4.73 -4.27 -2.30
CA LEU A 24 -4.52 -3.15 -1.38
C LEU A 24 -3.03 -2.90 -1.11
N PHE A 25 -2.25 -3.98 -0.94
CA PHE A 25 -0.80 -3.87 -0.80
C PHE A 25 -0.15 -3.28 -2.05
N GLN A 26 -0.53 -3.76 -3.25
CA GLN A 26 -0.01 -3.21 -4.51
C GLN A 26 -0.34 -1.73 -4.66
N GLN A 27 -1.57 -1.30 -4.39
CA GLN A 27 -1.96 0.12 -4.44
C GLN A 27 -1.16 0.98 -3.45
N MET A 28 -0.94 0.46 -2.24
CA MET A 28 -0.10 1.09 -1.23
C MET A 28 1.33 1.28 -1.75
N VAL A 29 1.97 0.22 -2.27
CA VAL A 29 3.33 0.27 -2.81
C VAL A 29 3.42 1.26 -3.96
N GLN A 30 2.46 1.26 -4.89
CA GLN A 30 2.47 2.21 -6.01
C GLN A 30 2.34 3.66 -5.53
N THR A 31 1.47 3.93 -4.56
CA THR A 31 1.26 5.26 -4.00
C THR A 31 2.54 5.77 -3.31
N THR A 32 3.12 4.95 -2.43
CA THR A 32 4.36 5.28 -1.72
C THR A 32 5.50 5.50 -2.71
N LYS A 33 5.66 4.60 -3.68
CA LYS A 33 6.69 4.70 -4.74
C LYS A 33 6.57 6.02 -5.49
N ASN A 34 5.38 6.34 -6.00
CA ASN A 34 5.18 7.54 -6.81
C ASN A 34 5.42 8.82 -5.99
N ARG A 35 4.99 8.85 -4.73
CA ARG A 35 5.20 10.01 -3.86
C ARG A 35 6.67 10.19 -3.50
N CYS A 36 7.33 9.14 -3.06
CA CYS A 36 8.73 9.22 -2.63
C CYS A 36 9.69 9.44 -3.80
N PHE A 37 9.41 8.87 -4.98
CA PHE A 37 10.16 9.18 -6.19
C PHE A 37 10.11 10.67 -6.51
N LYS A 38 8.90 11.26 -6.59
CA LYS A 38 8.72 12.70 -6.87
C LYS A 38 9.35 13.60 -5.81
N THR A 39 9.38 13.16 -4.56
CA THR A 39 9.90 13.96 -3.44
C THR A 39 11.42 13.93 -3.40
N CYS A 40 12.02 12.76 -3.64
CA CYS A 40 13.43 12.52 -3.33
C CYS A 40 14.34 12.47 -4.56
N VAL A 41 13.86 12.03 -5.73
CA VAL A 41 14.69 11.86 -6.93
C VAL A 41 14.67 13.16 -7.72
N THR A 42 15.72 13.95 -7.57
CA THR A 42 15.84 15.28 -8.22
C THR A 42 16.63 15.23 -9.51
N ARG A 43 17.54 14.26 -9.65
CA ARG A 43 18.39 14.08 -10.83
C ARG A 43 18.40 12.61 -11.23
N PRO A 44 17.40 12.15 -12.01
CA PRO A 44 17.32 10.76 -12.43
C PRO A 44 18.59 10.33 -13.20
N GLY A 45 19.15 9.19 -12.84
CA GLY A 45 20.35 8.62 -13.46
C GLY A 45 20.40 7.10 -13.31
N ALA A 46 21.48 6.48 -13.77
CA ALA A 46 21.65 5.03 -13.70
C ALA A 46 21.76 4.49 -12.25
N ALA A 47 22.06 5.37 -11.29
CA ALA A 47 22.11 5.03 -9.87
C ALA A 47 21.62 6.22 -9.03
N LEU A 48 21.06 5.90 -7.87
CA LEU A 48 20.68 6.89 -6.87
C LEU A 48 21.94 7.42 -6.17
N SER A 49 22.01 8.74 -5.98
CA SER A 49 23.01 9.35 -5.10
C SER A 49 22.77 8.96 -3.64
N LYS A 50 23.79 9.10 -2.78
CA LYS A 50 23.67 8.83 -1.33
C LYS A 50 22.54 9.64 -0.68
N ASP A 51 22.35 10.89 -1.12
CA ASP A 51 21.30 11.77 -0.59
C ASP A 51 19.91 11.33 -1.04
N GLU A 52 19.75 10.91 -2.30
CA GLU A 52 18.50 10.35 -2.80
C GLU A 52 18.13 9.04 -2.08
N GLN A 53 19.11 8.16 -1.85
CA GLN A 53 18.91 6.93 -1.07
C GLN A 53 18.45 7.24 0.36
N LYS A 54 19.16 8.15 1.06
CA LYS A 54 18.80 8.57 2.41
C LYS A 54 17.41 9.22 2.46
N CYS A 55 17.09 10.06 1.47
CA CYS A 55 15.77 10.67 1.37
C CYS A 55 14.67 9.61 1.18
N LEU A 56 14.88 8.62 0.31
CA LEU A 56 13.89 7.57 0.04
C LEU A 56 13.58 6.74 1.28
N ILE A 57 14.60 6.34 2.04
CA ILE A 57 14.42 5.61 3.32
C ILE A 57 13.52 6.43 4.24
N ASN A 58 13.91 7.68 4.50
CA ASN A 58 13.13 8.57 5.37
C ASN A 58 11.71 8.85 4.84
N CYS A 59 11.54 8.95 3.53
CA CYS A 59 10.25 9.24 2.92
C CYS A 59 9.27 8.09 3.13
N VAL A 60 9.72 6.85 2.90
CA VAL A 60 8.89 5.66 3.06
C VAL A 60 8.47 5.51 4.52
N ASP A 61 9.40 5.63 5.47
CA ASP A 61 9.12 5.53 6.91
C ASP A 61 8.09 6.58 7.34
N ARG A 62 8.34 7.85 7.03
CA ARG A 62 7.44 8.96 7.38
C ARG A 62 6.07 8.85 6.71
N PHE A 63 6.00 8.31 5.49
CA PHE A 63 4.73 8.10 4.80
C PHE A 63 3.87 7.08 5.54
N PHE A 64 4.45 5.96 5.99
CA PHE A 64 3.72 4.94 6.73
C PHE A 64 3.30 5.43 8.12
N GLU A 65 4.17 6.13 8.84
CA GLU A 65 3.82 6.77 10.11
C GLU A 65 2.63 7.73 9.96
N ALA A 66 2.72 8.65 8.98
CA ALA A 66 1.64 9.60 8.72
C ALA A 66 0.34 8.89 8.34
N ARG A 67 0.41 7.83 7.53
CA ARG A 67 -0.77 7.04 7.16
C ARG A 67 -1.39 6.36 8.38
N ALA A 68 -0.59 5.80 9.28
CA ALA A 68 -1.08 5.17 10.51
C ALA A 68 -1.81 6.18 11.40
N ILE A 69 -1.26 7.39 11.55
CA ILE A 69 -1.90 8.49 12.29
C ILE A 69 -3.26 8.86 11.67
N VAL A 70 -3.31 9.03 10.34
CA VAL A 70 -4.56 9.35 9.64
C VAL A 70 -5.60 8.26 9.83
N MET A 71 -5.22 6.98 9.69
CA MET A 71 -6.15 5.85 9.89
C MET A 71 -6.67 5.80 11.34
N HIS A 72 -5.81 6.03 12.33
CA HIS A 72 -6.22 6.11 13.73
C HIS A 72 -7.21 7.24 13.98
N SER A 73 -6.94 8.44 13.44
CA SER A 73 -7.85 9.59 13.53
C SER A 73 -9.17 9.33 12.83
N TYR A 74 -9.16 8.69 11.65
CA TYR A 74 -10.37 8.31 10.93
C TYR A 74 -11.23 7.37 11.78
N ASN A 75 -10.65 6.31 12.34
CA ASN A 75 -11.39 5.38 13.19
C ASN A 75 -12.03 6.07 14.40
N LYS A 76 -11.32 7.02 15.03
CA LYS A 76 -11.90 7.81 16.12
C LYS A 76 -13.11 8.62 15.69
N VAL A 77 -13.07 9.25 14.51
CA VAL A 77 -14.17 10.09 14.00
C VAL A 77 -15.39 9.26 13.61
N TYR A 78 -15.20 8.09 13.00
CA TYR A 78 -16.31 7.27 12.47
C TYR A 78 -16.87 6.25 13.47
N GLN A 79 -16.21 6.02 14.61
CA GLN A 79 -16.66 5.11 15.67
C GLN A 79 -17.07 5.85 16.96
N SER A 80 -17.20 7.19 16.92
CA SER A 80 -17.81 8.01 17.99
C SER A 80 -19.27 8.33 17.70
#